data_AF-A0A540WHF8-F1
#
_entry.id   AF-A0A540WHF8-F1
#
_cell.length_a   1.000
_cell.length_b   1.000
_cell.length_c   1.000
_cell.angle_alpha   90.00
_cell.angle_beta   90.00
_cell.angle_gamma   90.00
#
_symmetry.space_group_name_H-M   'P 1'
#
loop_
_entity.id
_entity.type
_entity.pdbx_description
1 polymer ?
#
loop_
_entity_poly.entity_id
_entity_poly.type
_entity_poly.pdbx_seq_one_letter_code
_entity_poly.pdbx_strand_id
1 'polypeptide(L)'
;PWAILSVFVFIWGLPPVKAWLNGLFAPSFPMAGLHNLIEKVPPVVPVPTKEGAVYTLNLLSATGTAILLSAVVSAFLMKYNPVAIVRTFLKTIWLVKYSLLTIVLMLALGTLTRYSGTDTTLGLAFANTGVLYPFFGTLMGWLGVALTGSDTASNVLFGGMQKVAAEQLGLSANL
;
A
#
# COMPACT_ATOMS: atom_id res chain seq x y z
N PRO A 1 -15.90 -8.51 19.23
CA PRO A 1 -15.34 -8.41 17.86
C PRO A 1 -14.21 -7.37 17.73
N TRP A 2 -14.43 -6.11 18.14
CA TRP A 2 -13.42 -5.05 18.01
C TRP A 2 -12.12 -5.35 18.77
N ALA A 3 -12.21 -5.76 20.04
CA ALA A 3 -11.02 -6.13 20.81
C ALA A 3 -10.22 -7.30 20.17
N ILE A 4 -10.91 -8.28 19.60
CA ILE A 4 -10.28 -9.41 18.89
C ILE A 4 -9.57 -8.90 17.63
N LEU A 5 -10.23 -8.05 16.84
CA LEU A 5 -9.63 -7.44 15.65
C LEU A 5 -8.39 -6.61 16.00
N SER A 6 -8.47 -5.75 17.02
CA SER A 6 -7.33 -4.92 17.46
C SER A 6 -6.13 -5.77 17.88
N VAL A 7 -6.35 -6.84 18.65
CA VAL A 7 -5.27 -7.76 19.06
C VAL A 7 -4.63 -8.43 17.85
N PHE A 8 -5.43 -8.95 16.91
CA PHE A 8 -4.91 -9.60 15.70
C PHE A 8 -4.12 -8.64 14.82
N VAL A 9 -4.64 -7.43 14.57
CA VAL A 9 -3.96 -6.40 13.77
C VAL A 9 -2.67 -5.95 14.43
N PHE A 10 -2.66 -5.79 15.76
CA PHE A 10 -1.47 -5.40 16.50
C PHE A 10 -0.37 -6.48 16.42
N ILE A 11 -0.74 -7.74 16.66
CA ILE A 11 0.18 -8.89 16.56
C ILE A 11 0.75 -9.00 15.14
N TRP A 12 -0.09 -8.92 14.10
CA TRP A 12 0.36 -8.93 12.70
C TRP A 12 1.18 -7.71 12.31
N GLY A 13 1.03 -6.60 13.03
CA GLY A 13 1.81 -5.37 12.83
C GLY A 13 3.26 -5.49 13.28
N LEU A 14 3.56 -6.38 14.22
CA LEU A 14 4.89 -6.52 14.83
C LEU A 14 5.93 -7.05 13.81
N PRO A 15 7.09 -6.40 13.65
CA PRO A 15 8.19 -6.88 12.80
C PRO A 15 8.58 -8.35 13.02
N PRO A 16 8.72 -8.88 14.26
CA PRO A 16 9.07 -10.29 14.47
C PRO A 16 7.98 -11.25 13.99
N VAL A 17 6.70 -10.89 14.12
CA VAL A 17 5.58 -11.72 13.66
C VAL A 17 5.53 -11.76 12.14
N LYS A 18 5.73 -10.61 11.49
CA LYS A 18 5.86 -10.54 10.02
C LYS A 18 7.03 -11.38 9.52
N ALA A 19 8.19 -11.30 10.17
CA ALA A 19 9.37 -12.07 9.80
C ALA A 19 9.12 -13.59 9.93
N TRP A 20 8.44 -14.03 11.00
CA TRP A 20 8.07 -15.42 11.20
C TRP A 20 7.04 -15.92 10.16
N LEU A 21 5.99 -15.15 9.90
CA LEU A 21 4.97 -15.46 8.89
C LEU A 21 5.55 -15.49 7.47
N ASN A 22 6.49 -14.59 7.16
CA ASN A 22 7.21 -14.57 5.89
C ASN A 22 8.15 -15.78 5.75
N GLY A 23 8.71 -16.26 6.86
CA GLY A 23 9.50 -17.51 6.87
C GLY A 23 8.67 -18.77 6.58
N LEU A 24 7.36 -18.74 6.84
CA LEU A 24 6.46 -19.84 6.55
C LEU A 24 5.94 -19.82 5.11
N PHE A 25 5.54 -18.65 4.60
CA PHE A 25 4.97 -18.54 3.26
C PHE A 25 5.11 -17.12 2.68
N ALA A 26 6.27 -16.86 2.09
CA ALA A 26 6.51 -15.69 1.25
C ALA A 26 7.14 -16.10 -0.09
N PRO A 27 6.42 -16.81 -0.97
CA PRO A 27 6.92 -17.12 -2.29
C PRO A 27 7.21 -15.80 -3.01
N SER A 28 8.49 -15.57 -3.26
CA SER A 28 9.01 -14.37 -3.90
C SER A 28 9.03 -14.65 -5.39
N PHE A 29 8.19 -13.96 -6.14
CA PHE A 29 8.15 -14.06 -7.59
C PHE A 29 8.99 -12.92 -8.17
N PRO A 30 10.22 -13.18 -8.64
CA PRO A 30 10.97 -12.20 -9.42
C PRO A 30 10.23 -11.99 -10.75
N MET A 31 9.78 -10.78 -11.02
CA MET A 31 9.05 -10.46 -12.25
C MET A 31 10.05 -10.41 -13.41
N ALA A 32 10.14 -11.50 -14.18
CA ALA A 32 11.19 -11.79 -15.16
C ALA A 32 11.38 -10.75 -16.30
N GLY A 33 10.50 -9.74 -16.43
CA GLY A 33 10.59 -8.67 -17.42
C GLY A 33 10.79 -7.24 -16.86
N LEU A 34 10.82 -7.06 -15.53
CA LEU A 34 11.06 -5.76 -14.87
C LEU A 34 12.15 -5.84 -13.79
N HIS A 35 12.74 -7.01 -13.61
CA HIS A 35 13.83 -7.23 -12.68
C HIS A 35 15.13 -6.62 -13.25
N ASN A 36 15.68 -5.59 -12.58
CA ASN A 36 16.92 -4.89 -12.94
C ASN A 36 16.90 -3.95 -14.17
N LEU A 37 15.74 -3.56 -14.70
CA LEU A 37 15.67 -2.65 -15.85
C LEU A 37 15.39 -1.18 -15.49
N ILE A 38 15.07 -0.87 -14.23
CA ILE A 38 14.83 0.50 -13.77
C ILE A 38 15.94 0.89 -12.79
N GLU A 39 16.89 1.66 -13.29
CA GLU A 39 17.94 2.29 -12.50
C GLU A 39 17.43 3.63 -11.97
N LYS A 40 17.25 3.74 -10.65
CA LYS A 40 17.10 5.05 -10.02
C LYS A 40 18.46 5.72 -10.00
N VAL A 41 18.67 6.64 -10.93
CA VAL A 41 19.85 7.52 -10.98
C VAL A 41 19.61 8.79 -10.15
N PRO A 42 20.67 9.45 -9.66
CA PRO A 42 20.55 10.75 -8.97
C PRO A 42 19.75 11.75 -9.82
N PRO A 43 18.87 12.57 -9.21
CA PRO A 43 18.87 13.01 -7.82
C PRO A 43 17.95 12.22 -6.87
N VAL A 44 17.26 11.18 -7.34
CA VAL A 44 16.21 10.47 -6.57
C VAL A 44 16.78 9.50 -5.52
N VAL A 45 18.06 9.16 -5.60
CA VAL A 45 18.81 8.43 -4.57
C VAL A 45 20.28 8.85 -4.62
N PRO A 46 21.00 8.99 -3.48
CA PRO A 46 22.42 9.36 -3.48
C PRO A 46 23.34 8.28 -4.07
N VAL A 47 22.86 7.03 -4.18
CA VAL A 47 23.62 5.90 -4.70
C VAL A 47 22.71 5.12 -5.68
N PRO A 48 23.20 4.73 -6.87
CA PRO A 48 22.41 3.96 -7.85
C PRO A 48 21.96 2.63 -7.25
N THR A 49 20.68 2.50 -6.92
CA THR A 49 20.09 1.25 -6.42
C THR A 49 19.12 0.70 -7.46
N LYS A 50 19.43 -0.50 -7.96
CA LYS A 50 18.55 -1.27 -8.84
C LYS A 50 17.28 -1.62 -8.06
N GLU A 51 16.11 -1.10 -8.47
CA GLU A 51 14.85 -1.50 -7.84
C GLU A 51 14.54 -2.95 -8.22
N GLY A 52 14.70 -3.86 -7.27
CA GLY A 52 14.26 -5.23 -7.43
C GLY A 52 12.73 -5.27 -7.53
N ALA A 53 12.20 -5.48 -8.74
CA ALA A 53 10.80 -5.85 -8.96
C ALA A 53 10.57 -7.30 -8.48
N VAL A 54 10.68 -7.52 -7.16
CA VAL A 54 10.35 -8.80 -6.52
C VAL A 54 8.97 -8.65 -5.92
N TYR A 55 7.98 -9.27 -6.56
CA TYR A 55 6.66 -9.38 -5.98
C TYR A 55 6.70 -10.48 -4.92
N THR A 56 6.85 -10.08 -3.66
CA THR A 56 6.76 -11.01 -2.53
C THR A 56 5.28 -11.24 -2.23
N LEU A 57 4.79 -12.45 -2.47
CA LEU A 57 3.43 -12.84 -2.07
C LEU A 57 3.40 -13.07 -0.55
N ASN A 58 3.40 -11.96 0.19
CA ASN A 58 3.28 -11.89 1.64
C ASN A 58 1.84 -12.15 2.10
N LEU A 59 1.21 -13.20 1.55
CA LEU A 59 -0.20 -13.48 1.77
C LEU A 59 -0.48 -13.76 3.25
N LEU A 60 0.46 -14.39 3.96
CA LEU A 60 0.31 -14.68 5.38
C LEU A 60 0.58 -13.48 6.28
N SER A 61 1.52 -12.59 5.94
CA SER A 61 1.84 -11.41 6.76
C SER A 61 1.04 -10.16 6.38
N ALA A 62 0.20 -10.24 5.33
CA ALA A 62 -0.72 -9.18 4.96
C ALA A 62 -1.74 -8.90 6.07
N THR A 63 -2.01 -7.62 6.30
CA THR A 63 -3.01 -7.15 7.28
C THR A 63 -4.41 -7.73 7.02
N GLY A 64 -4.75 -8.00 5.75
CA GLY A 64 -6.02 -8.61 5.37
C GLY A 64 -6.22 -10.02 5.95
N THR A 65 -5.16 -10.80 6.08
CA THR A 65 -5.20 -12.15 6.64
C THR A 65 -5.45 -12.12 8.14
N ALA A 66 -4.88 -11.14 8.85
CA ALA A 66 -5.17 -10.88 10.26
C ALA A 66 -6.66 -10.55 10.48
N ILE A 67 -7.22 -9.70 9.61
CA ILE A 67 -8.63 -9.32 9.67
C ILE A 67 -9.52 -10.55 9.40
N LEU A 68 -9.21 -11.35 8.39
CA LEU A 68 -9.96 -12.57 8.07
C LEU A 68 -9.93 -13.57 9.23
N LEU A 69 -8.76 -13.84 9.81
CA LEU A 69 -8.65 -14.72 10.99
C LEU A 69 -9.40 -14.16 12.19
N SER A 70 -9.30 -12.85 12.46
CA SER A 70 -10.04 -12.21 13.55
C SER A 70 -11.56 -12.34 13.38
N ALA A 71 -12.06 -12.26 12.13
CA ALA A 71 -13.46 -12.42 11.81
C ALA A 71 -13.93 -13.86 12.01
N VAL A 72 -13.12 -14.85 11.59
CA VAL A 72 -13.40 -16.27 11.80
C VAL A 72 -13.45 -16.59 13.31
N VAL A 73 -12.43 -16.18 14.07
CA VAL A 73 -12.38 -16.39 15.53
C VAL A 73 -13.54 -15.70 16.24
N SER A 74 -13.86 -14.47 15.86
CA SER A 74 -15.01 -13.75 16.42
C SER A 74 -16.33 -14.46 16.12
N ALA A 75 -16.50 -14.99 14.90
CA ALA A 75 -17.73 -15.67 14.51
C ALA A 75 -17.91 -17.02 15.22
N PHE A 76 -16.83 -17.76 15.47
CA PHE A 76 -16.85 -18.97 16.29
C PHE A 76 -17.15 -18.67 17.76
N LEU A 77 -16.55 -17.62 18.34
CA LEU A 77 -16.83 -17.21 19.72
C LEU A 77 -18.31 -16.84 19.91
N MET A 78 -18.91 -16.19 18.91
CA MET A 78 -20.32 -15.80 18.90
C MET A 78 -21.27 -16.93 18.46
N LYS A 79 -20.75 -18.15 18.20
CA LYS A 79 -21.49 -19.35 17.82
C LYS A 79 -22.39 -19.18 16.57
N TYR A 80 -21.94 -18.39 15.59
CA TYR A 80 -22.66 -18.26 14.33
C TYR A 80 -22.57 -19.55 13.49
N ASN A 81 -23.63 -19.83 12.72
CA ASN A 81 -23.65 -20.96 11.80
C ASN A 81 -22.58 -20.78 10.70
N PRO A 82 -21.64 -21.73 10.50
CA PRO A 82 -20.60 -21.66 9.47
C PRO A 82 -21.12 -21.36 8.06
N VAL A 83 -22.30 -21.90 7.71
CA VAL A 83 -22.92 -21.68 6.40
C VAL A 83 -23.33 -20.22 6.22
N ALA A 84 -23.83 -19.57 7.29
CA ALA A 84 -24.21 -18.17 7.26
C ALA A 84 -22.98 -17.25 7.14
N ILE A 85 -21.86 -17.62 7.76
CA ILE A 85 -20.59 -16.89 7.66
C ILE A 85 -20.10 -16.88 6.21
N VAL A 86 -20.00 -18.06 5.58
CA VAL A 86 -19.54 -18.20 4.19
C VAL A 86 -20.48 -17.49 3.22
N ARG A 87 -21.80 -17.62 3.41
CA ARG A 87 -22.79 -16.93 2.57
C ARG A 87 -22.67 -15.41 2.66
N THR A 88 -22.44 -14.88 3.87
CA THR A 88 -22.25 -13.44 4.08
C THR A 88 -20.94 -12.97 3.44
N PHE A 89 -19.86 -13.73 3.59
CA PHE A 89 -18.57 -13.44 2.95
C PHE A 89 -18.69 -13.35 1.43
N LEU A 90 -19.34 -14.32 0.78
CA LEU A 90 -19.55 -14.31 -0.66
C LEU A 90 -20.45 -13.16 -1.12
N LYS A 91 -21.50 -12.84 -0.35
CA LYS A 91 -22.36 -11.69 -0.63
C LYS A 91 -21.56 -10.38 -0.57
N THR A 92 -20.68 -10.23 0.42
CA THR A 92 -19.80 -9.06 0.55
C THR A 92 -18.88 -8.94 -0.65
N ILE A 93 -18.22 -10.02 -1.08
CA ILE A 93 -17.36 -10.01 -2.29
C ILE A 93 -18.14 -9.52 -3.50
N TRP A 94 -19.38 -10.01 -3.67
CA TRP A 94 -20.21 -9.62 -4.81
C TRP A 94 -20.63 -8.15 -4.77
N LEU A 95 -20.83 -7.61 -3.56
CA LEU A 95 -21.19 -6.22 -3.33
C LEU A 95 -20.01 -5.28 -3.60
N VAL A 96 -18.79 -5.66 -3.21
CA VAL A 96 -17.59 -4.82 -3.36
C VAL A 96 -16.82 -5.04 -4.66
N LYS A 97 -17.28 -5.91 -5.58
CA LYS A 97 -16.55 -6.28 -6.81
C LYS A 97 -16.09 -5.09 -7.66
N TYR A 98 -16.94 -4.06 -7.79
CA TYR A 98 -16.59 -2.86 -8.55
C TYR A 98 -15.55 -2.01 -7.82
N SER A 99 -15.63 -1.94 -6.49
CA SER A 99 -14.63 -1.25 -5.66
C SER A 99 -13.28 -1.99 -5.68
N LEU A 100 -13.28 -3.33 -5.67
CA LEU A 100 -12.04 -4.10 -5.82
C LEU A 100 -11.39 -3.86 -7.19
N LEU A 101 -12.20 -3.82 -8.26
CA LEU A 101 -11.71 -3.52 -9.59
C LEU A 101 -11.06 -2.13 -9.67
N THR A 102 -11.70 -1.10 -9.12
CA THR A 102 -11.13 0.25 -9.12
C THR A 102 -9.85 0.33 -8.32
N ILE A 103 -9.76 -0.33 -7.16
CA ILE A 103 -8.53 -0.39 -6.35
C ILE A 103 -7.39 -1.04 -7.15
N VAL A 104 -7.65 -2.16 -7.84
CA VAL A 104 -6.64 -2.83 -8.68
C VAL A 104 -6.17 -1.93 -9.83
N LEU A 105 -7.10 -1.24 -10.50
CA LEU A 105 -6.76 -0.29 -11.57
C LEU A 105 -5.95 0.91 -11.04
N MET A 106 -6.30 1.44 -9.88
CA MET A 106 -5.57 2.55 -9.26
C MET A 106 -4.17 2.13 -8.81
N LEU A 107 -4.01 0.93 -8.24
CA LEU A 107 -2.69 0.35 -7.94
C LEU A 107 -1.87 0.15 -9.21
N ALA A 108 -2.47 -0.37 -10.29
CA ALA A 108 -1.79 -0.53 -11.57
C ALA A 108 -1.32 0.83 -12.12
N LEU A 109 -2.18 1.85 -12.12
CA LEU A 109 -1.83 3.21 -12.53
C LEU A 109 -0.72 3.81 -11.65
N GLY A 110 -0.81 3.71 -10.33
CA GLY A 110 0.23 4.22 -9.42
C GLY A 110 1.58 3.51 -9.62
N THR A 111 1.58 2.19 -9.86
CA THR A 111 2.82 1.49 -10.22
C THR A 111 3.35 1.92 -11.58
N LEU A 112 2.47 2.18 -12.55
CA LEU A 112 2.85 2.64 -13.89
C LEU A 112 3.50 4.03 -13.84
N THR A 113 2.90 5.00 -13.14
CA THR A 113 3.43 6.38 -13.03
C THR A 113 4.74 6.43 -12.24
N ARG A 114 4.87 5.56 -11.24
CA ARG A 114 6.12 5.36 -10.49
C ARG A 114 7.22 4.82 -11.39
N TYR A 115 6.94 3.79 -12.18
CA TYR A 115 7.95 3.16 -13.05
C TYR A 115 8.25 3.98 -14.31
N SER A 116 7.33 4.82 -14.79
CA SER A 116 7.56 5.72 -15.92
C SER A 116 8.36 6.98 -15.57
N GLY A 117 8.71 7.18 -14.29
CA GLY A 117 9.44 8.37 -13.82
C GLY A 117 8.61 9.67 -13.81
N THR A 118 7.28 9.55 -13.99
CA THR A 118 6.37 10.70 -13.96
C THR A 118 6.25 11.25 -12.53
N ASP A 119 6.15 10.37 -11.54
CA ASP A 119 6.12 10.75 -10.12
C ASP A 119 7.40 11.50 -9.71
N THR A 120 8.55 11.07 -10.22
CA THR A 120 9.85 11.69 -9.91
C THR A 120 10.01 13.05 -10.57
N THR A 121 9.55 13.21 -11.82
CA THR A 121 9.61 14.49 -12.53
C THR A 121 8.71 15.54 -11.85
N LEU A 122 7.49 15.14 -11.50
CA LEU A 122 6.56 16.02 -10.77
C LEU A 122 7.07 16.31 -9.36
N GLY A 123 7.64 15.31 -8.67
CA GLY A 123 8.25 15.49 -7.35
C GLY A 123 9.41 16.50 -7.36
N LEU A 124 10.28 16.44 -8.37
CA LEU A 124 11.36 17.41 -8.56
C LEU A 124 10.83 18.82 -8.90
N ALA A 125 9.78 18.91 -9.72
CA ALA A 125 9.13 20.19 -10.01
C ALA A 125 8.54 20.81 -8.74
N PHE A 126 7.92 20.02 -7.87
CA PHE A 126 7.39 20.49 -6.59
C PHE A 126 8.49 20.77 -5.57
N ALA A 127 9.62 20.07 -5.58
CA ALA A 127 10.76 20.40 -4.73
C ALA A 127 11.27 21.83 -4.96
N ASN A 128 11.14 22.37 -6.18
CA ASN A 128 11.46 23.78 -6.46
C ASN A 128 10.56 24.79 -5.73
N THR A 129 9.41 24.38 -5.17
CA THR A 129 8.58 25.28 -4.33
C THR A 129 9.19 25.54 -2.95
N GLY A 130 10.26 24.83 -2.57
CA GLY A 130 11.04 25.14 -1.38
C GLY A 130 10.23 25.07 -0.09
N VAL A 131 10.32 26.14 0.72
CA VAL A 131 9.67 26.24 2.04
C VAL A 131 8.14 26.16 1.97
N LEU A 132 7.53 26.45 0.81
CA LEU A 132 6.07 26.37 0.63
C LEU A 132 5.58 24.95 0.34
N TYR A 133 6.48 23.99 0.13
CA TYR A 133 6.11 22.63 -0.23
C TYR A 133 5.17 21.94 0.77
N PRO A 134 5.34 22.03 2.11
CA PRO A 134 4.40 21.42 3.05
C PRO A 134 2.95 21.90 2.87
N PHE A 135 2.76 23.18 2.54
CA PHE A 135 1.44 23.73 2.26
C PHE A 135 0.82 23.13 0.98
N PHE A 136 1.57 23.13 -0.12
CA PHE A 136 1.10 22.55 -1.38
C PHE A 136 0.95 21.02 -1.33
N GLY A 137 1.83 20.34 -0.58
CA GLY A 137 1.76 18.90 -0.33
C GLY A 137 0.47 18.51 0.38
N THR A 138 0.09 19.26 1.43
CA THR A 138 -1.20 19.04 2.11
C THR A 138 -2.41 19.30 1.21
N LEU A 139 -2.38 20.36 0.40
CA LEU A 139 -3.44 20.67 -0.55
C LEU A 139 -3.61 19.57 -1.60
N MET A 140 -2.49 19.06 -2.12
CA MET A 140 -2.46 17.93 -3.06
C MET A 140 -3.03 16.66 -2.43
N GLY A 141 -2.72 16.39 -1.16
CA GLY A 141 -3.32 15.30 -0.41
C GLY A 141 -4.85 15.42 -0.34
N TRP A 142 -5.36 16.60 0.02
CA TRP A 142 -6.80 16.84 0.09
C TRP A 142 -7.50 16.76 -1.27
N LEU A 143 -6.87 17.29 -2.33
CA LEU A 143 -7.39 17.17 -3.70
C LEU A 143 -7.42 15.71 -4.15
N GLY A 144 -6.37 14.95 -3.86
CA GLY A 144 -6.32 13.53 -4.20
C GLY A 144 -7.42 12.74 -3.50
N VAL A 145 -7.68 12.99 -2.22
CA VAL A 145 -8.79 12.36 -1.48
C VAL A 145 -10.15 12.82 -2.02
N ALA A 146 -10.33 14.11 -2.30
CA ALA A 146 -11.58 14.64 -2.84
C ALA A 146 -11.92 14.04 -4.22
N LEU A 147 -10.92 13.86 -5.08
CA LEU A 147 -11.10 13.32 -6.43
C LEU A 147 -11.29 11.80 -6.45
N THR A 148 -10.60 11.09 -5.55
CA THR A 148 -10.63 9.61 -5.51
C THR A 148 -11.66 9.06 -4.54
N GLY A 149 -12.15 9.89 -3.60
CA GLY A 149 -13.02 9.48 -2.50
C GLY A 149 -12.37 8.52 -1.49
N SER A 150 -11.05 8.36 -1.53
CA SER A 150 -10.34 7.38 -0.68
C SER A 150 -8.89 7.75 -0.41
N ASP A 151 -8.52 7.80 0.87
CA ASP A 151 -7.15 8.07 1.32
C ASP A 151 -6.14 7.05 0.78
N THR A 152 -6.49 5.76 0.82
CA THR A 152 -5.66 4.69 0.30
C THR A 152 -5.37 4.89 -1.18
N ALA A 153 -6.38 5.29 -1.94
CA ALA A 153 -6.31 5.42 -3.37
C ALA A 153 -5.57 6.70 -3.80
N SER A 154 -5.74 7.78 -3.05
CA SER A 154 -4.95 9.01 -3.18
C SER A 154 -3.46 8.76 -2.89
N ASN A 155 -3.13 8.02 -1.83
CA ASN A 155 -1.73 7.72 -1.49
C ASN A 155 -1.04 6.85 -2.54
N VAL A 156 -1.77 5.94 -3.18
CA VAL A 156 -1.25 5.14 -4.30
C VAL A 156 -0.93 5.99 -5.52
N LEU A 157 -1.73 7.03 -5.80
CA LEU A 157 -1.54 7.89 -6.98
C LEU A 157 -0.55 9.04 -6.75
N PHE A 158 -0.53 9.63 -5.55
CA PHE A 158 0.22 10.86 -5.26
C PHE A 158 1.30 10.70 -4.19
N GLY A 159 1.24 9.66 -3.36
CA GLY A 159 2.17 9.48 -2.24
C GLY A 159 3.62 9.28 -2.69
N GLY A 160 3.83 8.61 -3.83
CA GLY A 160 5.17 8.44 -4.43
C GLY A 160 5.83 9.78 -4.78
N MET A 161 5.08 10.67 -5.45
CA MET A 161 5.52 12.03 -5.78
C MET A 161 5.79 12.87 -4.53
N GLN A 162 4.89 12.81 -3.53
CA GLN A 162 5.05 13.58 -2.30
C GLN A 162 6.30 13.16 -1.51
N LYS A 163 6.59 11.86 -1.50
CA LYS A 163 7.81 11.32 -0.90
C LYS A 163 9.07 11.84 -1.60
N VAL A 164 9.11 11.81 -2.94
CA VAL A 164 10.28 12.30 -3.70
C VAL A 164 10.53 13.78 -3.43
N ALA A 165 9.49 14.62 -3.45
CA ALA A 165 9.64 16.04 -3.17
C ALA A 165 10.08 16.32 -1.71
N ALA A 166 9.59 15.55 -0.74
CA ALA A 166 10.05 15.65 0.66
C ALA A 166 11.54 15.27 0.81
N GLU A 167 11.98 14.19 0.17
CA GLU A 167 13.39 13.75 0.18
C GLU A 167 14.32 14.82 -0.41
N GLN A 168 13.93 15.49 -1.50
CA GLN A 168 14.72 16.58 -2.12
C GLN A 168 14.83 17.82 -1.22
N LEU A 169 13.83 18.07 -0.38
CA LEU A 169 13.78 19.22 0.52
C LEU A 169 14.42 18.93 1.88
N GLY A 170 14.94 17.71 2.10
CA GLY A 170 15.46 17.27 3.40
C GLY A 170 14.38 17.18 4.48
N LEU A 171 13.10 17.12 4.09
CA LEU A 171 11.97 16.94 4.99
C LEU A 171 11.79 15.46 5.29
N SER A 172 11.46 15.11 6.54
CA SER A 172 11.21 13.71 6.90
C SER A 172 10.03 13.15 6.08
N ALA A 173 10.18 11.94 5.54
CA ALA A 173 9.14 11.23 4.78
C ALA A 173 7.86 10.86 5.59
N ASN A 174 7.74 11.36 6.82
CA ASN A 174 6.60 11.19 7.73
C ASN A 174 5.81 12.48 7.97
N LEU A 175 6.11 13.56 7.24
CA LEU A 175 5.22 14.75 7.17
C LEU A 175 4.02 14.43 6.28
#